data_AF-A0A7J6GQF3-F1
#
_entry.id   AF-A0A7J6GQF3-F1
#
_cell.length_a   1.000
_cell.length_b   1.000
_cell.length_c   1.000
_cell.angle_alpha   90.00
_cell.angle_beta   90.00
_cell.angle_gamma   90.00
#
_symmetry.space_group_name_H-M   'P 1'
#
loop_
_entity.id
_entity.type
_entity.pdbx_description
1 polymer ?
#
loop_
_entity_poly.entity_id
_entity_poly.type
_entity_poly.pdbx_seq_one_letter_code
_entity_poly.pdbx_strand_id
1 'polypeptide(L)'
;MTMINIIVTIMILCFPFSIAITKTNLLPFKKIYAFGDSFTDTGNTRSVPRPGGFIYGSNPPYGMTFFTIQQIDTQMDGWLLTLWYNHYHCLSCLLINIVNFAIVGSTAIDHEFFVKNDLTLDTTPESIQTQLLWFDKYLEENVGCKAHDVKCRVADIDDSLFWVGEIGANDYAYTFGSTFSSDTIRKLVMNSYTQFLTI
;
A
#
# COMPACT_ATOMS: atom_id res chain seq x y z
N MET A 1 -30.39 -37.81 43.41
CA MET A 1 -29.32 -37.07 42.69
C MET A 1 -28.78 -37.82 41.47
N THR A 2 -29.34 -38.97 41.06
CA THR A 2 -28.78 -39.81 39.99
C THR A 2 -29.46 -39.61 38.63
N MET A 3 -30.78 -39.42 38.59
CA MET A 3 -31.53 -39.25 37.33
C MET A 3 -31.23 -37.94 36.58
N ILE A 4 -31.05 -36.83 37.29
CA ILE A 4 -30.75 -35.52 36.67
C ILE A 4 -29.36 -35.54 36.00
N ASN A 5 -28.37 -36.16 36.64
CA ASN A 5 -27.02 -36.28 36.09
C ASN A 5 -27.00 -37.17 34.84
N ILE A 6 -27.83 -38.21 34.78
CA ILE A 6 -27.95 -39.08 33.59
C ILE A 6 -28.55 -38.30 32.40
N ILE A 7 -29.62 -37.51 32.64
CA ILE A 7 -30.26 -36.71 31.59
C ILE A 7 -29.31 -35.65 31.03
N VAL A 8 -28.56 -34.97 31.90
CA VAL A 8 -27.56 -33.96 31.48
C VAL A 8 -26.42 -34.61 30.67
N THR A 9 -25.99 -35.81 31.04
CA THR A 9 -24.92 -36.52 30.31
C THR A 9 -25.38 -36.98 28.92
N ILE A 10 -26.62 -37.46 28.79
CA ILE A 10 -27.21 -37.86 27.50
C ILE A 10 -27.41 -36.65 26.58
N MET A 11 -27.87 -35.52 27.13
CA MET A 11 -28.02 -34.27 26.39
C MET A 11 -26.68 -33.80 25.79
N ILE A 12 -25.57 -33.90 26.54
CA ILE A 12 -24.23 -33.50 26.05
C ILE A 12 -23.73 -34.44 24.93
N LEU A 13 -24.06 -35.73 25.00
CA LEU A 13 -23.66 -36.72 23.98
C LEU A 13 -24.51 -36.67 22.70
N CYS A 14 -25.72 -36.12 22.76
CA CYS A 14 -26.64 -36.01 21.62
C CYS A 14 -26.48 -34.74 20.77
N PHE A 15 -25.65 -33.78 21.18
CA PHE A 15 -25.24 -32.68 20.31
C PHE A 15 -23.90 -33.03 19.66
N PRO A 16 -23.85 -33.53 18.42
CA PRO A 16 -22.59 -33.56 17.69
C PRO A 16 -22.13 -32.11 17.58
N PHE A 17 -21.05 -31.77 18.27
CA PHE A 17 -20.36 -30.50 18.12
C PHE A 17 -19.79 -30.50 16.70
N SER A 18 -20.61 -30.09 15.73
CA SER A 18 -20.14 -29.86 14.37
C SER A 18 -19.25 -28.64 14.45
N ILE A 19 -17.95 -28.89 14.56
CA ILE A 19 -16.95 -27.89 14.21
C ILE A 19 -17.16 -27.67 12.71
N ALA A 20 -17.93 -26.65 12.38
CA ALA A 20 -17.91 -26.11 11.03
C ALA A 20 -16.47 -25.65 10.81
N ILE A 21 -15.66 -26.48 10.15
CA ILE A 21 -14.44 -26.03 9.53
C ILE A 21 -14.93 -25.05 8.47
N THR A 22 -14.93 -23.76 8.81
CA THR A 22 -15.01 -22.72 7.80
C THR A 22 -13.89 -23.06 6.84
N LYS A 23 -14.24 -23.40 5.59
CA LYS A 23 -13.27 -23.32 4.51
C LYS A 23 -12.70 -21.91 4.64
N THR A 24 -11.48 -21.80 5.14
CA THR A 24 -10.73 -20.56 5.03
C THR A 24 -10.70 -20.32 3.53
N ASN A 25 -11.49 -19.36 3.06
CA ASN A 25 -11.40 -18.96 1.67
C ASN A 25 -9.92 -18.64 1.48
N LEU A 26 -9.24 -19.45 0.65
CA LEU A 26 -7.89 -19.16 0.24
C LEU A 26 -7.90 -17.71 -0.25
N LEU A 27 -6.96 -16.93 0.27
CA LEU A 27 -6.85 -15.53 -0.13
C LEU A 27 -6.72 -15.48 -1.66
N PRO A 28 -7.43 -14.56 -2.34
CA PRO A 28 -7.39 -14.47 -3.80
C PRO A 28 -6.01 -14.08 -4.35
N PHE A 29 -5.11 -13.61 -3.48
CA PHE A 29 -3.71 -13.31 -3.75
C PHE A 29 -2.91 -13.50 -2.45
N LYS A 30 -1.60 -13.76 -2.56
CA LYS A 30 -0.69 -13.95 -1.41
C LYS A 30 0.12 -12.72 -1.05
N LYS A 31 0.24 -11.77 -1.98
CA LYS A 31 1.06 -10.57 -1.82
C LYS A 31 0.34 -9.33 -2.35
N ILE A 32 0.63 -8.16 -1.79
CA ILE A 32 0.21 -6.87 -2.31
C ILE A 32 1.44 -6.00 -2.57
N TYR A 33 1.51 -5.42 -3.76
CA TYR A 33 2.44 -4.34 -4.10
C TYR A 33 1.67 -3.03 -4.14
N ALA A 34 1.96 -2.11 -3.24
CA ALA A 34 1.25 -0.85 -3.10
C ALA A 34 2.09 0.34 -3.58
N PHE A 35 1.48 1.21 -4.37
CA PHE A 35 2.06 2.43 -4.96
C PHE A 35 1.09 3.59 -4.77
N GLY A 36 1.59 4.82 -4.76
CA GLY A 36 0.77 6.03 -4.67
C GLY A 36 1.36 7.09 -3.74
N ASP A 37 0.50 7.97 -3.25
CA ASP A 37 0.90 9.09 -2.41
C ASP A 37 0.56 8.87 -0.91
N SER A 38 0.34 9.96 -0.17
CA SER A 38 -0.17 9.99 1.21
C SER A 38 -1.35 9.07 1.49
N PHE A 39 -2.28 8.89 0.53
CA PHE A 39 -3.48 8.06 0.73
C PHE A 39 -3.17 6.57 0.77
N THR A 40 -1.95 6.17 0.35
CA THR A 40 -1.48 4.78 0.36
C THR A 40 -0.25 4.60 1.26
N ASP A 41 0.51 5.65 1.56
CA ASP A 41 1.68 5.58 2.42
C ASP A 41 1.31 5.17 3.86
N THR A 42 2.03 4.16 4.36
CA THR A 42 1.90 3.62 5.73
C THR A 42 3.09 3.98 6.63
N GLY A 43 3.96 4.91 6.22
CA GLY A 43 5.07 5.40 7.05
C GLY A 43 6.42 5.60 6.38
N ASN A 44 6.52 5.55 5.05
CA ASN A 44 7.78 5.64 4.30
C ASN A 44 8.42 7.03 4.37
N THR A 45 7.62 8.08 4.62
CA THR A 45 8.03 9.50 4.61
C THR A 45 9.02 9.93 5.70
N ARG A 46 9.35 9.09 6.71
CA ARG A 46 10.29 9.44 7.81
C ARG A 46 11.74 9.76 7.37
N SER A 47 12.07 9.70 6.08
CA SER A 47 13.45 9.72 5.59
C SER A 47 13.94 11.06 5.02
N VAL A 48 13.09 12.11 4.91
CA VAL A 48 13.47 13.36 4.23
C VAL A 48 13.16 14.61 5.10
N PRO A 49 14.14 15.50 5.41
CA PRO A 49 13.88 16.77 6.10
C PRO A 49 13.08 17.74 5.22
N ARG A 50 11.95 18.26 5.71
CA ARG A 50 11.09 19.22 4.98
C ARG A 50 11.10 20.63 5.61
N PRO A 51 11.20 21.72 4.81
CA PRO A 51 10.97 23.09 5.28
C PRO A 51 9.48 23.37 5.57
N GLY A 52 9.23 24.07 6.67
CA GLY A 52 7.98 24.71 7.14
C GLY A 52 6.64 24.43 6.45
N GLY A 53 5.71 23.81 7.17
CA GLY A 53 4.26 23.81 6.88
C GLY A 53 3.63 22.42 6.71
N PHE A 54 4.40 21.43 6.23
CA PHE A 54 3.95 20.04 6.02
C PHE A 54 4.53 19.07 7.07
N ILE A 55 4.49 19.46 8.35
CA ILE A 55 5.14 18.74 9.46
C ILE A 55 4.27 17.58 10.00
N TYR A 56 3.05 17.38 9.48
CA TYR A 56 2.07 16.43 10.05
C TYR A 56 2.10 15.00 9.48
N GLY A 57 3.23 14.55 8.92
CA GLY A 57 3.35 13.19 8.37
C GLY A 57 4.30 12.27 9.15
N SER A 58 4.75 12.63 10.35
CA SER A 58 5.86 11.92 11.02
C SER A 58 5.72 11.73 12.52
N ASN A 59 4.58 12.10 13.11
CA ASN A 59 4.36 11.82 14.52
C ASN A 59 4.10 10.32 14.72
N PRO A 60 4.68 9.70 15.77
CA PRO A 60 4.29 8.36 16.19
C PRO A 60 2.76 8.30 16.26
N PRO A 61 2.15 7.33 15.57
CA PRO A 61 2.70 6.04 15.11
C PRO A 61 3.35 5.96 13.73
N TYR A 62 3.26 7.00 12.91
CA TYR A 62 3.50 6.95 11.47
C TYR A 62 4.98 6.69 11.12
N GLY A 63 5.38 5.50 10.63
CA GLY A 63 6.75 5.16 10.22
C GLY A 63 7.52 4.14 11.07
N MET A 64 6.82 3.27 11.82
CA MET A 64 7.45 2.23 12.66
C MET A 64 7.63 0.86 11.98
N THR A 65 7.11 0.63 10.77
CA THR A 65 7.15 -0.70 10.14
C THR A 65 7.94 -0.69 8.85
N PHE A 66 9.25 -0.93 8.98
CA PHE A 66 10.05 -1.41 7.87
C PHE A 66 9.74 -2.88 7.62
N PHE A 67 9.27 -3.20 6.41
CA PHE A 67 9.27 -4.52 5.77
C PHE A 67 8.54 -5.71 6.43
N THR A 68 7.77 -5.54 7.52
CA THR A 68 6.81 -6.54 8.00
C THR A 68 5.73 -5.84 8.84
N ILE A 69 4.44 -6.13 8.57
CA ILE A 69 3.34 -5.55 9.34
C ILE A 69 3.32 -6.16 10.75
N GLN A 70 3.71 -5.36 11.75
CA GLN A 70 3.05 -5.37 13.05
C GLN A 70 2.70 -3.94 13.44
N GLN A 71 1.39 -3.74 13.62
CA GLN A 71 0.69 -2.53 14.08
C GLN A 71 0.32 -1.52 12.97
N ILE A 72 -0.89 -1.74 12.44
CA ILE A 72 -1.73 -0.71 11.83
C ILE A 72 -2.12 0.24 12.97
N ASP A 73 -1.60 1.47 12.97
CA ASP A 73 -2.12 2.49 13.86
C ASP A 73 -3.10 3.40 13.11
N THR A 74 -4.23 3.57 13.76
CA THR A 74 -5.36 4.42 13.46
C THR A 74 -5.04 5.89 13.69
N GLN A 75 -4.41 6.55 12.72
CA GLN A 75 -4.59 8.00 12.60
C GLN A 75 -4.63 8.45 11.13
N MET A 76 -5.87 8.69 10.71
CA MET A 76 -6.39 9.47 9.57
C MET A 76 -6.13 9.02 8.12
N ASP A 77 -4.99 8.45 7.71
CA ASP A 77 -4.78 8.18 6.26
C ASP A 77 -4.63 6.69 5.88
N GLY A 78 -4.67 5.78 6.86
CA GLY A 78 -4.78 4.32 6.65
C GLY A 78 -6.21 3.82 6.39
N TRP A 79 -7.14 4.70 6.01
CA TRP A 79 -8.57 4.37 5.94
C TRP A 79 -8.87 3.24 4.97
N LEU A 80 -8.17 3.09 3.85
CA LEU A 80 -8.50 2.03 2.88
C LEU A 80 -8.12 0.62 3.36
N LEU A 81 -6.98 0.45 4.03
CA LEU A 81 -6.62 -0.84 4.65
C LEU A 81 -7.45 -1.13 5.90
N THR A 82 -7.80 -0.11 6.69
CA THR A 82 -8.72 -0.28 7.84
C THR A 82 -10.18 -0.51 7.41
N LEU A 83 -10.63 0.04 6.28
CA LEU A 83 -11.92 -0.28 5.66
C LEU A 83 -11.95 -1.71 5.14
N TRP A 84 -10.86 -2.19 4.52
CA TRP A 84 -10.73 -3.61 4.16
C TRP A 84 -10.86 -4.50 5.39
N TYR A 85 -10.17 -4.17 6.49
CA TYR A 85 -10.25 -4.93 7.73
C TYR A 85 -11.66 -4.90 8.37
N ASN A 86 -12.26 -3.73 8.50
CA ASN A 86 -13.56 -3.56 9.15
C ASN A 86 -14.74 -4.09 8.32
N HIS A 87 -14.62 -4.17 7.00
CA HIS A 87 -15.68 -4.74 6.14
C HIS A 87 -15.56 -6.25 5.99
N TYR A 88 -14.35 -6.82 6.01
CA TYR A 88 -14.13 -8.22 5.67
C TYR A 88 -13.78 -9.15 6.85
N HIS A 89 -13.66 -8.64 8.09
CA HIS A 89 -13.30 -9.43 9.29
C HIS A 89 -12.19 -10.47 9.00
N CYS A 90 -11.19 -10.06 8.23
CA CYS A 90 -10.28 -10.98 7.57
C CYS A 90 -9.06 -11.24 8.45
N LEU A 91 -9.15 -12.25 9.33
CA LEU A 91 -8.01 -12.71 10.13
C LEU A 91 -6.87 -13.24 9.24
N SER A 92 -7.19 -13.81 8.08
CA SER A 92 -6.21 -14.25 7.09
C SER A 92 -5.45 -13.11 6.42
N CYS A 93 -5.99 -11.89 6.39
CA CYS A 93 -5.32 -10.75 5.80
C CYS A 93 -4.08 -10.30 6.61
N LEU A 94 -3.97 -10.69 7.88
CA LEU A 94 -2.76 -10.55 8.68
C LEU A 94 -1.59 -11.42 8.17
N LEU A 95 -1.85 -12.42 7.32
CA LEU A 95 -0.84 -13.29 6.72
C LEU A 95 -0.41 -12.81 5.33
N ILE A 96 -1.06 -11.78 4.76
CA ILE A 96 -0.72 -11.25 3.44
C ILE A 96 0.57 -10.44 3.55
N ASN A 97 1.52 -10.73 2.67
CA ASN A 97 2.74 -9.95 2.58
C ASN A 97 2.45 -8.67 1.78
N ILE A 98 2.56 -7.50 2.42
CA ILE A 98 2.36 -6.20 1.76
C ILE A 98 3.70 -5.50 1.65
N VAL A 99 4.06 -5.12 0.43
CA VAL A 99 5.23 -4.31 0.12
C VAL A 99 4.73 -2.97 -0.39
N ASN A 100 4.95 -1.92 0.40
CA ASN A 100 4.43 -0.58 0.13
C ASN A 100 5.55 0.37 -0.30
N PHE A 101 5.44 0.89 -1.52
CA PHE A 101 6.35 1.88 -2.10
C PHE A 101 5.77 3.30 -2.10
N ALA A 102 4.50 3.48 -1.70
CA ALA A 102 3.86 4.79 -1.66
C ALA A 102 4.56 5.73 -0.68
N ILE A 103 4.53 7.03 -0.99
CA ILE A 103 5.17 8.06 -0.16
C ILE A 103 4.36 9.35 -0.17
N VAL A 104 4.20 9.98 1.00
CA VAL A 104 3.44 11.23 1.14
C VAL A 104 4.02 12.31 0.24
N GLY A 105 3.17 12.97 -0.54
CA GLY A 105 3.58 14.05 -1.43
C GLY A 105 4.18 13.58 -2.75
N SER A 106 4.17 12.28 -3.03
CA SER A 106 4.64 11.75 -4.32
C SER A 106 3.83 12.32 -5.49
N THR A 107 4.50 12.55 -6.60
CA THR A 107 3.94 13.06 -7.85
C THR A 107 3.87 11.98 -8.92
N ALA A 108 2.97 12.14 -9.88
CA ALA A 108 2.98 11.32 -11.08
C ALA A 108 4.07 11.78 -12.06
N ILE A 109 4.30 13.09 -12.16
CA ILE A 109 5.37 13.68 -12.96
C ILE A 109 6.70 13.56 -12.19
N ASP A 110 7.80 13.30 -12.90
CA ASP A 110 9.12 13.22 -12.27
C ASP A 110 9.58 14.55 -11.66
N HIS A 111 10.26 14.46 -10.51
CA HIS A 111 10.78 15.61 -9.76
C HIS A 111 11.64 16.55 -10.62
N GLU A 112 12.36 16.00 -11.62
CA GLU A 112 13.15 16.79 -12.57
C GLU A 112 12.33 17.87 -13.29
N PHE A 113 11.04 17.61 -13.55
CA PHE A 113 10.15 18.61 -14.13
C PHE A 113 9.97 19.81 -13.19
N PHE A 114 9.77 19.58 -11.91
CA PHE A 114 9.54 20.66 -10.94
C PHE A 114 10.82 21.48 -10.72
N VAL A 115 11.97 20.80 -10.57
CA VAL A 115 13.28 21.44 -10.45
C VAL A 115 13.60 22.29 -11.68
N LYS A 116 13.38 21.76 -12.89
CA LYS A 116 13.70 22.47 -14.15
C LYS A 116 12.86 23.73 -14.38
N ASN A 117 11.68 23.80 -13.77
CA ASN A 117 10.73 24.89 -13.97
C ASN A 117 10.58 25.79 -12.74
N ASP A 118 11.52 25.75 -11.79
CA ASP A 118 11.54 26.55 -10.57
C ASP A 118 10.27 26.38 -9.69
N LEU A 119 9.66 25.20 -9.72
CA LEU A 119 8.46 24.87 -8.93
C LEU A 119 8.87 24.31 -7.56
N THR A 120 9.17 25.20 -6.62
CA THR A 120 9.80 24.86 -5.33
C THR A 120 8.86 24.29 -4.27
N LEU A 121 7.55 24.23 -4.54
CA LEU A 121 6.58 23.61 -3.64
C LEU A 121 6.74 22.09 -3.56
N ASP A 122 7.27 21.49 -4.63
CA ASP A 122 7.64 20.09 -4.63
C ASP A 122 8.90 19.86 -3.79
N THR A 123 8.69 19.37 -2.57
CA THR A 123 9.75 19.06 -1.60
C THR A 123 9.95 17.55 -1.42
N THR A 124 9.23 16.73 -2.19
CA THR A 124 9.28 15.27 -2.14
C THR A 124 9.82 14.77 -3.48
N PRO A 125 11.12 14.47 -3.59
CA PRO A 125 11.73 14.13 -4.87
C PRO A 125 11.23 12.79 -5.45
N GLU A 126 10.52 11.99 -4.67
CA GLU A 126 10.04 10.68 -5.07
C GLU A 126 8.74 10.76 -5.88
N SER A 127 8.83 10.44 -7.17
CA SER A 127 7.68 10.27 -8.08
C SER A 127 7.20 8.80 -8.12
N ILE A 128 6.08 8.54 -8.78
CA ILE A 128 5.62 7.18 -9.10
C ILE A 128 6.69 6.36 -9.85
N GLN A 129 7.50 7.00 -10.69
CA GLN A 129 8.62 6.35 -11.37
C GLN A 129 9.72 5.93 -10.39
N THR A 130 9.96 6.71 -9.35
CA THR A 130 10.87 6.34 -8.26
C THR A 130 10.37 5.11 -7.52
N GLN A 131 9.06 5.03 -7.27
CA GLN A 131 8.45 3.86 -6.65
C GLN A 131 8.59 2.59 -7.51
N LEU A 132 8.50 2.72 -8.84
CA LEU A 132 8.77 1.61 -9.76
C LEU A 132 10.22 1.13 -9.73
N LEU A 133 11.18 2.06 -9.66
CA LEU A 133 12.59 1.71 -9.51
C LEU A 133 12.85 0.96 -8.20
N TRP A 134 12.16 1.35 -7.12
CA TRP A 134 12.22 0.62 -5.85
C TRP A 134 11.59 -0.76 -5.93
N PHE A 135 10.48 -0.91 -6.66
CA PHE A 135 9.88 -2.22 -6.93
C PHE A 135 10.84 -3.15 -7.66
N ASP A 136 11.48 -2.67 -8.73
CA ASP A 136 12.48 -3.46 -9.46
C ASP A 136 13.64 -3.87 -8.55
N LYS A 137 14.16 -2.91 -7.77
CA LYS A 137 15.22 -3.17 -6.79
C LYS A 137 14.79 -4.21 -5.74
N TYR A 138 13.56 -4.15 -5.25
CA TYR A 138 13.00 -5.11 -4.31
C TYR A 138 12.95 -6.53 -4.91
N LEU A 139 12.52 -6.67 -6.16
CA LEU A 139 12.52 -7.97 -6.83
C LEU A 139 13.95 -8.52 -6.94
N GLU A 140 14.94 -7.68 -7.21
CA GLU A 140 16.33 -8.12 -7.33
C GLU A 140 17.00 -8.48 -6.01
N GLU A 141 16.78 -7.67 -4.97
CA GLU A 141 17.50 -7.76 -3.70
C GLU A 141 16.77 -8.63 -2.66
N ASN A 142 15.45 -8.54 -2.59
CA ASN A 142 14.65 -9.22 -1.57
C ASN A 142 14.04 -10.54 -2.07
N VAL A 143 13.59 -10.58 -3.33
CA VAL A 143 13.07 -11.81 -3.95
C VAL A 143 14.20 -12.63 -4.59
N GLY A 144 15.25 -11.96 -5.07
CA GLY A 144 16.37 -12.59 -5.76
C GLY A 144 16.15 -12.78 -7.26
N CYS A 145 15.10 -12.19 -7.82
CA CYS A 145 14.80 -12.22 -9.25
C CYS A 145 15.57 -11.11 -9.97
N LYS A 146 16.64 -11.45 -10.69
CA LYS A 146 17.39 -10.49 -11.50
C LYS A 146 16.52 -9.90 -12.62
N ALA A 147 16.81 -8.67 -13.07
CA ALA A 147 16.04 -8.02 -14.13
C ALA A 147 15.85 -8.85 -15.41
N HIS A 148 16.84 -9.67 -15.77
CA HIS A 148 16.78 -10.54 -16.96
C HIS A 148 16.08 -11.88 -16.72
N ASP A 149 15.79 -12.25 -15.46
CA ASP A 149 15.07 -13.47 -15.11
C ASP A 149 13.56 -13.22 -15.11
N VAL A 150 13.01 -13.11 -16.32
CA VAL A 150 11.58 -12.87 -16.55
C VAL A 150 10.72 -13.95 -15.88
N LYS A 151 11.19 -15.21 -15.88
CA LYS A 151 10.42 -16.32 -15.30
C LYS A 151 10.30 -16.19 -13.78
N CYS A 152 11.38 -15.80 -13.10
CA CYS A 152 11.36 -15.52 -11.67
C CYS A 152 10.41 -14.36 -11.34
N ARG A 153 10.54 -13.23 -12.06
CA ARG A 153 9.67 -12.06 -11.84
C ARG A 153 8.20 -12.40 -12.04
N VAL A 154 7.87 -13.09 -13.15
CA VAL A 154 6.49 -13.53 -13.43
C VAL A 154 5.98 -14.44 -12.32
N ALA A 155 6.77 -15.42 -11.86
CA ALA A 155 6.36 -16.35 -10.81
C ALA A 155 6.09 -15.64 -9.46
N ASP A 156 6.80 -14.56 -9.15
CA ASP A 156 6.58 -13.80 -7.93
C ASP A 156 5.33 -12.90 -8.01
N ILE A 157 5.05 -12.30 -9.18
CA ILE A 157 3.90 -11.41 -9.37
C ILE A 157 2.59 -12.14 -9.70
N ASP A 158 2.63 -13.41 -10.13
CA ASP A 158 1.46 -14.19 -10.61
C ASP A 158 0.32 -14.28 -9.58
N ASP A 159 0.66 -14.31 -8.29
CA ASP A 159 -0.29 -14.41 -7.17
C ASP A 159 -0.29 -13.13 -6.31
N SER A 160 -0.06 -11.98 -6.96
CA SER A 160 0.04 -10.66 -6.32
C SER A 160 -1.06 -9.70 -6.77
N LEU A 161 -1.56 -8.89 -5.84
CA LEU A 161 -2.41 -7.74 -6.13
C LEU A 161 -1.54 -6.48 -6.25
N PHE A 162 -1.67 -5.76 -7.37
CA PHE A 162 -1.11 -4.41 -7.50
C PHE A 162 -2.16 -3.39 -7.04
N TRP A 163 -1.85 -2.70 -5.94
CA TRP A 163 -2.63 -1.58 -5.45
C TRP A 163 -1.98 -0.27 -5.92
N VAL A 164 -2.61 0.36 -6.91
CA VAL A 164 -2.17 1.67 -7.40
C VAL A 164 -3.13 2.70 -6.83
N GLY A 165 -2.69 3.36 -5.75
CA GLY A 165 -3.43 4.40 -5.07
C GLY A 165 -3.53 5.69 -5.88
N GLU A 166 -4.11 6.71 -5.24
CA GLU A 166 -4.14 8.05 -5.81
C GLU A 166 -2.71 8.56 -6.05
N ILE A 167 -2.50 9.15 -7.22
CA ILE A 167 -1.30 9.89 -7.58
C ILE A 167 -1.70 10.93 -8.63
N GLY A 168 -1.11 12.12 -8.60
CA GLY A 168 -1.46 13.20 -9.52
C GLY A 168 -2.01 14.45 -8.85
N ALA A 169 -2.68 14.34 -7.69
CA ALA A 169 -3.18 15.50 -6.97
C ALA A 169 -2.05 16.45 -6.55
N ASN A 170 -0.92 15.89 -6.09
CA ASN A 170 0.26 16.66 -5.70
C ASN A 170 0.84 17.45 -6.89
N ASP A 171 0.79 16.93 -8.11
CA ASP A 171 1.25 17.62 -9.32
C ASP A 171 0.48 18.93 -9.57
N TYR A 172 -0.84 18.94 -9.33
CA TYR A 172 -1.64 20.16 -9.41
C TYR A 172 -1.37 21.11 -8.24
N ALA A 173 -1.18 20.58 -7.03
CA ALA A 173 -0.89 21.38 -5.86
C ALA A 173 0.46 22.12 -5.99
N TYR A 174 1.50 21.43 -6.46
CA TYR A 174 2.85 21.98 -6.60
C TYR A 174 3.01 22.92 -7.80
N THR A 175 2.07 22.89 -8.74
CA THR A 175 2.01 23.82 -9.88
C THR A 175 1.04 24.98 -9.63
N PHE A 176 0.39 25.04 -8.47
CA PHE A 176 -0.55 26.10 -8.14
C PHE A 176 0.12 27.47 -8.16
N GLY A 177 -0.50 28.43 -8.85
CA GLY A 177 0.05 29.79 -9.03
C GLY A 177 1.18 29.91 -10.05
N SER A 178 1.57 28.82 -10.70
CA SER A 178 2.52 28.83 -11.82
C SER A 178 1.85 29.20 -13.15
N THR A 179 2.64 29.31 -14.22
CA THR A 179 2.15 29.54 -15.59
C THR A 179 1.65 28.28 -16.28
N PHE A 180 1.82 27.10 -15.68
CA PHE A 180 1.37 25.83 -16.26
C PHE A 180 -0.15 25.71 -16.18
N SER A 181 -0.78 25.46 -17.33
CA SER A 181 -2.21 25.17 -17.37
C SER A 181 -2.51 23.80 -16.77
N SER A 182 -3.68 23.67 -16.13
CA SER A 182 -4.16 22.36 -15.65
C SER A 182 -4.21 21.30 -16.75
N ASP A 183 -4.47 21.69 -18.00
CA ASP A 183 -4.44 20.77 -19.14
C ASP A 183 -3.04 20.26 -19.47
N THR A 184 -2.01 21.07 -19.29
CA THR A 184 -0.61 20.63 -19.45
C THR A 184 -0.27 19.60 -18.40
N ILE A 185 -0.57 19.89 -17.13
CA ILE A 185 -0.32 18.97 -16.01
C ILE A 185 -1.09 17.67 -16.20
N ARG A 186 -2.37 17.75 -16.56
CA ARG A 186 -3.19 16.57 -16.89
C ARG A 186 -2.55 15.67 -17.93
N LYS A 187 -2.01 16.23 -19.02
CA LYS A 187 -1.36 15.46 -20.08
C LYS A 187 -0.09 14.76 -19.59
N LEU A 188 0.72 15.45 -18.79
CA LEU A 188 1.95 14.89 -18.23
C LEU A 188 1.64 13.76 -17.24
N VAL A 189 0.68 13.97 -16.33
CA VAL A 189 0.19 12.95 -15.39
C VAL A 189 -0.35 11.73 -16.14
N MET A 190 -1.19 11.93 -17.15
CA MET A 190 -1.74 10.82 -17.95
C MET A 190 -0.67 10.05 -18.73
N ASN A 191 0.38 10.74 -19.20
CA ASN A 191 1.51 10.08 -19.85
C ASN A 191 2.26 9.19 -18.86
N SER A 192 2.53 9.68 -17.64
CA SER A 192 3.17 8.90 -16.58
C SER A 192 2.35 7.67 -16.19
N TYR A 193 1.04 7.83 -15.98
CA TYR A 193 0.12 6.71 -15.72
C TYR A 193 0.13 5.66 -16.83
N THR A 194 0.13 6.10 -18.09
CA THR A 194 0.15 5.17 -19.22
C THR A 194 1.44 4.36 -19.24
N GLN A 195 2.58 4.98 -18.93
CA GLN A 195 3.86 4.28 -18.80
C GLN A 195 3.85 3.30 -17.63
N PHE A 196 3.32 3.71 -16.48
CA PHE A 196 3.13 2.83 -15.31
C PHE A 196 2.23 1.63 -15.60
N LEU A 197 1.28 1.69 -16.52
CA LEU A 197 0.42 0.54 -16.84
C LEU A 197 1.04 -0.45 -17.84
N THR A 198 2.23 -0.14 -18.37
CA THR A 198 2.90 -0.95 -19.41
C THR A 198 4.08 -1.80 -18.90
N ILE A 199 4.32 -1.80 -17.59
CA ILE A 199 5.31 -2.65 -16.90
C ILE A 199 4.88 -4.12 -16.78
#